data_AF-M5TID3-F1
#
_entry.id   AF-M5TID3-F1
#
_cell.length_a   1.000
_cell.length_b   1.000
_cell.length_c   1.000
_cell.angle_alpha   90.00
_cell.angle_beta   90.00
_cell.angle_gamma   90.00
#
_symmetry.space_group_name_H-M   'P 1'
#
loop_
_entity.id
_entity.type
_entity.pdbx_description
1 polymer ?
#
loop_
_entity_poly.entity_id
_entity_poly.type
_entity_poly.pdbx_seq_one_letter_code
_entity_poly.pdbx_strand_id
1 'polypeptide(L)'
;MNVTLCRDDATYSAGGFLRANWRVSRVSIEELSSVEVSVLWYTEGKGDEDLSVHYFRRYDGAQLRRLGMVDSQPIHCRLPPSPLSYRGHLLSIQWGIRVRVFVEEGREAVAEHPFYMVARKPDPEALANSSRVDLPCIEPSVKTPLHRRLPSVIRRWRDRQGNSAN
;
A
#
# COMPACT_ATOMS: atom_id res chain seq x y z
N MET A 1 6.29 -9.53 24.11
CA MET A 1 5.35 -8.49 23.63
C MET A 1 4.16 -9.17 22.97
N ASN A 2 2.99 -8.56 23.00
CA ASN A 2 1.79 -9.10 22.36
C ASN A 2 1.06 -7.98 21.61
N VAL A 3 0.59 -8.30 20.40
CA VAL A 3 -0.28 -7.45 19.58
C VAL A 3 -1.57 -8.23 19.37
N THR A 4 -2.70 -7.56 19.56
CA THR A 4 -4.03 -8.15 19.38
C THR A 4 -4.81 -7.30 18.39
N LEU A 5 -5.18 -7.89 17.25
CA LEU A 5 -6.02 -7.25 16.25
C LEU A 5 -7.48 -7.22 16.72
N CYS A 6 -8.24 -6.20 16.35
CA CYS A 6 -9.68 -6.15 16.67
C CYS A 6 -10.54 -7.05 15.77
N ARG A 7 -9.97 -7.60 14.70
CA ARG A 7 -10.64 -8.53 13.79
C ARG A 7 -10.01 -9.91 13.90
N ASP A 8 -10.85 -10.92 14.07
CA ASP A 8 -10.41 -12.32 14.19
C ASP A 8 -9.83 -12.87 12.88
N ASP A 9 -10.29 -12.36 11.74
CA ASP A 9 -9.83 -12.74 10.39
C ASP A 9 -8.53 -12.03 9.97
N ALA A 10 -8.01 -11.12 10.81
CA ALA A 10 -6.87 -10.26 10.51
C ALA A 10 -6.94 -9.57 9.13
N THR A 11 -8.14 -9.34 8.59
CA THR A 11 -8.33 -8.84 7.22
C THR A 11 -8.92 -7.45 7.24
N TYR A 12 -8.28 -6.50 6.56
CA TYR A 12 -8.67 -5.10 6.54
C TYR A 12 -8.79 -4.59 5.11
N SER A 13 -9.81 -3.79 4.83
CA SER A 13 -10.02 -3.22 3.51
C SER A 13 -9.14 -1.99 3.27
N ALA A 14 -8.66 -1.86 2.03
CA ALA A 14 -8.03 -0.66 1.51
C ALA A 14 -8.88 0.59 1.77
N GLY A 15 -8.26 1.65 2.29
CA GLY A 15 -8.96 2.87 2.70
C GLY A 15 -9.88 2.71 3.93
N GLY A 16 -9.89 1.54 4.58
CA GLY A 16 -10.62 1.27 5.82
C GLY A 16 -9.83 1.68 7.07
N PHE A 17 -10.28 1.24 8.24
CA PHE A 17 -9.61 1.52 9.52
C PHE A 17 -9.01 0.25 10.13
N LEU A 18 -7.75 0.34 10.55
CA LEU A 18 -7.09 -0.64 11.38
C LEU A 18 -7.30 -0.26 12.85
N ARG A 19 -7.78 -1.22 13.65
CA ARG A 19 -7.87 -1.13 15.10
C ARG A 19 -7.17 -2.34 15.71
N ALA A 20 -6.25 -2.08 16.62
CA ALA A 20 -5.49 -3.11 17.32
C ALA A 20 -5.06 -2.61 18.70
N ASN A 21 -4.58 -3.49 19.55
CA ASN A 21 -3.96 -3.15 20.82
C ASN A 21 -2.57 -3.80 20.91
N TRP A 22 -1.65 -3.17 21.61
CA TRP A 22 -0.33 -3.73 21.92
C TRP A 22 -0.05 -3.69 23.41
N ARG A 23 0.77 -4.62 23.88
CA ARG A 23 1.30 -4.61 25.24
C ARG A 23 2.73 -5.14 25.27
N VAL A 24 3.54 -4.53 26.13
CA VAL A 24 4.85 -5.06 26.52
C VAL A 24 4.63 -5.90 27.78
N SER A 25 5.35 -7.02 27.88
CA SER A 25 5.26 -7.91 29.04
C SER A 25 6.65 -8.47 29.29
N ARG A 26 6.94 -8.80 30.55
CA ARG A 26 8.22 -9.37 31.02
C ARG A 26 9.42 -8.41 31.03
N VAL A 27 9.18 -7.10 30.92
CA VAL A 27 10.20 -6.05 31.11
C VAL A 27 9.57 -4.99 32.01
N SER A 28 10.30 -4.53 33.02
CA SER A 28 9.80 -3.47 33.91
C SER A 28 9.80 -2.13 33.17
N ILE A 29 8.93 -1.21 33.59
CA ILE A 29 8.82 0.09 32.90
C ILE A 29 10.04 0.98 33.14
N GLU A 30 10.77 0.70 34.22
CA GLU A 30 12.01 1.35 34.62
C GLU A 30 13.17 0.99 33.68
N GLU A 31 13.18 -0.22 33.14
CA GLU A 31 14.20 -0.69 32.18
C GLU A 31 13.94 -0.24 30.74
N LEU A 32 12.71 0.21 30.44
CA LEU A 32 12.30 0.63 29.10
C LEU A 32 12.81 2.03 28.74
N SER A 33 13.66 2.11 27.73
CA SER A 33 14.11 3.39 27.19
C SER A 33 13.08 3.98 26.20
N SER A 34 12.51 3.13 25.34
CA SER A 34 11.45 3.53 24.40
C SER A 34 10.71 2.35 23.78
N VAL A 35 9.51 2.61 23.25
CA VAL A 35 8.74 1.68 22.44
C VAL A 35 8.35 2.34 21.12
N GLU A 36 8.55 1.65 20.01
CA GLU A 36 8.06 2.05 18.70
C GLU A 36 6.97 1.10 18.23
N VAL A 37 5.92 1.67 17.65
CA VAL A 37 4.78 0.95 17.08
C VAL A 37 4.60 1.42 15.65
N SER A 38 4.70 0.49 14.72
CA SER A 38 4.64 0.75 13.30
C SER A 38 3.59 -0.13 12.63
N VAL A 39 2.78 0.44 11.74
CA VAL A 39 2.02 -0.32 10.74
C VAL A 39 2.76 -0.15 9.44
N LEU A 40 3.21 -1.24 8.86
CA LEU A 40 4.09 -1.22 7.70
C LEU A 40 3.73 -2.34 6.73
N TRP A 41 4.27 -2.21 5.53
CA TRP A 41 4.34 -3.30 4.57
C TRP A 41 5.75 -3.42 4.03
N TYR A 42 6.07 -4.60 3.54
CA TYR A 42 7.29 -4.86 2.79
C TYR A 42 7.04 -5.86 1.68
N THR A 43 7.92 -5.82 0.68
CA THR A 43 7.99 -6.86 -0.35
C THR A 43 9.06 -7.88 -0.01
N GLU A 44 8.82 -9.13 -0.39
CA GLU A 44 9.77 -10.24 -0.31
C GLU A 44 9.73 -11.04 -1.61
N GLY A 45 10.85 -11.68 -1.98
CA GLY A 45 10.89 -12.61 -3.11
C GLY A 45 12.13 -12.48 -3.99
N LYS A 46 11.99 -12.87 -5.26
CA LYS A 46 13.06 -12.80 -6.27
C LYS A 46 13.00 -11.42 -6.94
N GLY A 47 13.71 -10.45 -6.38
CA GLY A 47 13.78 -9.09 -6.89
C GLY A 47 14.20 -8.11 -5.80
N ASP A 48 13.89 -6.83 -6.02
CA ASP A 48 14.13 -5.80 -5.03
C ASP A 48 13.09 -5.87 -3.90
N GLU A 49 13.60 -5.90 -2.67
CA GLU A 49 12.79 -5.77 -1.47
C GLU A 49 12.58 -4.29 -1.17
N ASP A 50 11.35 -3.93 -0.82
CA ASP A 50 10.94 -2.58 -0.45
C ASP A 50 10.22 -2.63 0.90
N LEU A 51 10.25 -1.53 1.64
CA LEU A 51 9.58 -1.39 2.93
C LEU A 51 9.03 0.03 3.07
N SER A 52 7.77 0.13 3.49
CA SER A 52 7.16 1.42 3.79
C SER A 52 6.39 1.38 5.10
N VAL A 53 6.59 2.42 5.90
CA VAL A 53 5.89 2.62 7.16
C VAL A 53 4.69 3.54 6.91
N HIS A 54 3.49 2.99 7.07
CA HIS A 54 2.24 3.74 6.91
C HIS A 54 1.86 4.51 8.18
N TYR A 55 2.05 3.88 9.33
CA TYR A 55 1.81 4.50 10.64
C TYR A 55 3.02 4.28 11.52
N PHE A 56 3.43 5.32 12.25
CA PHE A 56 4.52 5.25 13.20
C PHE A 56 4.16 6.03 14.47
N ARG A 57 4.45 5.43 15.62
CA ARG A 57 4.38 6.12 16.91
C ARG A 57 5.49 5.64 17.81
N ARG A 58 6.22 6.58 18.40
CA ARG A 58 7.25 6.32 19.40
C ARG A 58 6.81 6.84 20.76
N TYR A 59 7.08 6.05 21.79
CA TYR A 59 6.89 6.39 23.19
C TYR A 59 8.26 6.40 23.87
N ASP A 60 8.67 7.54 24.42
CA ASP A 60 9.87 7.63 25.27
C ASP A 60 9.60 7.11 26.69
N GLY A 61 10.65 6.85 27.46
CA GLY A 61 10.54 6.36 28.84
C GLY A 61 9.65 7.23 29.74
N ALA A 62 9.62 8.56 29.56
CA ALA A 62 8.78 9.44 30.36
C ALA A 62 7.29 9.33 29.97
N GLN A 63 6.99 9.19 28.69
CA GLN A 63 5.66 8.92 28.17
C GLN A 63 5.16 7.55 28.64
N LEU A 64 6.00 6.52 28.56
CA LEU A 64 5.67 5.17 29.03
C LEU A 64 5.30 5.21 30.52
N ARG A 65 6.12 5.84 31.37
CA ARG A 65 5.86 6.00 32.80
C ARG A 65 4.53 6.69 33.11
N ARG A 66 4.11 7.68 32.31
CA ARG A 66 2.81 8.34 32.47
C ARG A 66 1.63 7.50 31.98
N LEU A 67 1.81 6.75 30.90
CA LEU A 67 0.76 5.90 30.32
C LEU A 67 0.46 4.69 31.20
N GLY A 68 1.47 4.18 31.91
CA GLY A 68 1.40 2.90 32.60
C GLY A 68 1.42 1.75 31.58
N MET A 69 2.20 0.70 31.85
CA MET A 69 2.36 -0.46 30.94
C MET A 69 1.58 -1.70 31.39
N VAL A 70 0.71 -1.56 32.39
CA VAL A 70 -0.15 -2.65 32.87
C VAL A 70 -1.26 -2.95 31.85
N ASP A 71 -1.84 -1.90 31.27
CA ASP A 71 -2.92 -2.01 30.30
C ASP A 71 -2.42 -2.02 28.85
N SER A 72 -3.18 -2.71 28.00
CA SER A 72 -2.93 -2.70 26.56
C SER A 72 -3.22 -1.32 25.96
N GLN A 73 -2.37 -0.89 25.04
CA GLN A 73 -2.44 0.43 24.41
C GLN A 73 -3.01 0.33 22.99
N PRO A 74 -3.92 1.24 22.58
CA PRO A 74 -4.59 1.14 21.30
C PRO A 74 -3.75 1.65 20.12
N ILE A 75 -4.04 1.09 18.95
CA ILE A 75 -3.62 1.54 17.63
C ILE A 75 -4.88 1.81 16.84
N HIS A 76 -4.98 3.00 16.26
CA HIS A 76 -6.06 3.37 15.37
C HIS A 76 -5.53 4.23 14.22
N CYS A 77 -5.67 3.74 12.99
CA CYS A 77 -5.28 4.50 11.81
C CYS A 77 -6.14 4.11 10.59
N ARG A 78 -6.29 5.04 9.65
CA ARG A 78 -6.90 4.78 8.34
C ARG A 78 -5.84 4.18 7.43
N LEU A 79 -6.10 3.01 6.84
CA LEU A 79 -5.19 2.35 5.92
C LEU A 79 -5.17 3.06 4.55
N PRO A 80 -4.06 2.99 3.80
CA PRO A 80 -3.99 3.56 2.47
C PRO A 80 -4.82 2.72 1.48
N PRO A 81 -5.08 3.22 0.26
CA PRO A 81 -5.73 2.43 -0.78
C PRO A 81 -4.84 1.31 -1.35
N SER A 82 -3.52 1.39 -1.15
CA SER A 82 -2.50 0.48 -1.70
C SER A 82 -1.23 0.48 -0.85
N PRO A 83 -0.35 -0.54 -0.96
CA PRO A 83 -0.50 -1.76 -1.77
C PRO A 83 -1.35 -2.83 -1.08
N LEU A 84 -2.10 -3.63 -1.84
CA LEU A 84 -2.83 -4.76 -1.28
C LEU A 84 -1.87 -5.88 -0.88
N SER A 85 -2.24 -6.69 0.12
CA SER A 85 -1.53 -7.93 0.40
C SER A 85 -1.58 -8.85 -0.81
N TYR A 86 -0.43 -9.41 -1.15
CA TYR A 86 -0.28 -10.28 -2.30
C TYR A 86 0.68 -11.41 -1.95
N ARG A 87 0.35 -12.64 -2.36
CA ARG A 87 1.20 -13.80 -2.16
C ARG A 87 1.44 -14.48 -3.50
N GLY A 88 2.53 -14.11 -4.14
CA GLY A 88 2.96 -14.67 -5.42
C GLY A 88 4.20 -15.56 -5.28
N HIS A 89 4.55 -16.25 -6.37
CA HIS A 89 5.75 -17.08 -6.41
C HIS A 89 7.05 -16.26 -6.52
N LEU A 90 7.01 -15.14 -7.24
CA LEU A 90 8.17 -14.26 -7.45
C LEU A 90 8.23 -13.10 -6.47
N LEU A 91 7.07 -12.61 -6.02
CA LEU A 91 6.93 -11.46 -5.14
C LEU A 91 5.76 -11.69 -4.18
N SER A 92 5.93 -11.34 -2.92
CA SER A 92 4.84 -11.18 -1.96
C SER A 92 4.89 -9.79 -1.33
N ILE A 93 3.71 -9.28 -0.97
CA ILE A 93 3.53 -8.02 -0.24
C ILE A 93 2.90 -8.39 1.09
N GLN A 94 3.65 -8.20 2.17
CA GLN A 94 3.22 -8.52 3.53
C GLN A 94 2.91 -7.25 4.30
N TRP A 95 1.81 -7.26 5.04
CA TRP A 95 1.42 -6.18 5.95
C TRP A 95 1.57 -6.66 7.39
N GLY A 96 2.03 -5.77 8.26
CA GLY A 96 2.26 -6.11 9.65
C GLY A 96 2.20 -4.92 10.60
N ILE A 97 1.87 -5.21 11.85
CA ILE A 97 2.10 -4.31 12.98
C ILE A 97 3.40 -4.74 13.64
N ARG A 98 4.41 -3.88 13.58
CA ARG A 98 5.70 -4.10 14.22
C ARG A 98 5.80 -3.27 15.48
N VAL A 99 6.06 -3.92 16.61
CA VAL A 99 6.40 -3.26 17.87
C VAL A 99 7.87 -3.52 18.14
N ARG A 100 8.64 -2.46 18.40
CA ARG A 100 10.04 -2.53 18.83
C ARG A 100 10.17 -1.95 20.21
N VAL A 101 10.90 -2.63 21.07
CA VAL A 101 11.14 -2.24 22.45
C VAL A 101 12.64 -2.07 22.62
N PHE A 102 13.04 -0.91 23.13
CA PHE A 102 14.42 -0.59 23.45
C PHE A 102 14.58 -0.53 24.97
N VAL A 103 15.64 -1.16 25.47
CA VAL A 103 16.00 -1.21 26.88
C VAL A 103 17.27 -0.39 27.10
N GLU A 104 17.48 0.19 28.29
CA GLU A 104 18.62 1.07 28.57
C GLU A 104 20.00 0.43 28.34
N GLU A 105 20.13 -0.90 28.41
CA GLU A 105 21.36 -1.64 28.11
C GLU A 105 21.64 -1.85 26.61
N GLY A 106 20.91 -1.18 25.72
CA GLY A 106 21.05 -1.34 24.27
C GLY A 106 20.43 -2.63 23.72
N ARG A 107 19.74 -3.42 24.56
CA ARG A 107 18.96 -4.58 24.10
C ARG A 107 17.71 -4.11 23.38
N GLU A 108 17.41 -4.75 22.25
CA GLU A 108 16.19 -4.53 21.48
C GLU A 108 15.39 -5.84 21.39
N ALA A 109 14.07 -5.73 21.47
CA ALA A 109 13.15 -6.81 21.14
C ALA A 109 12.13 -6.33 20.10
N VAL A 110 11.89 -7.16 19.09
CA VAL A 110 10.94 -6.88 18.02
C VAL A 110 9.86 -7.95 18.02
N ALA A 111 8.60 -7.53 17.92
CA ALA A 111 7.49 -8.43 17.62
C ALA A 111 6.74 -7.88 16.42
N GLU A 112 6.44 -8.76 15.48
CA GLU A 112 5.64 -8.44 14.32
C GLU A 112 4.38 -9.30 14.29
N HIS A 113 3.26 -8.67 13.98
CA HIS A 113 1.96 -9.33 13.90
C HIS A 113 1.36 -9.09 12.51
N PRO A 114 1.28 -10.12 11.66
CA PRO A 114 0.83 -9.96 10.28
C PRO A 114 -0.67 -9.71 10.21
N PHE A 115 -1.09 -9.01 9.16
CA PHE A 115 -2.49 -8.88 8.76
C PHE A 115 -2.60 -8.80 7.24
N TYR A 116 -3.81 -8.91 6.70
CA TYR A 116 -4.06 -8.86 5.26
C TYR A 116 -4.77 -7.56 4.87
N MET A 117 -4.23 -6.85 3.88
CA MET A 117 -4.90 -5.73 3.24
C MET A 117 -5.57 -6.18 1.94
N VAL A 118 -6.89 -6.08 1.86
CA VAL A 118 -7.68 -6.52 0.71
C VAL A 118 -8.36 -5.34 0.02
N ALA A 119 -8.75 -5.53 -1.25
CA ALA A 119 -9.53 -4.53 -1.96
C ALA A 119 -10.82 -4.20 -1.19
N ARG A 120 -11.21 -2.93 -1.18
CA ARG A 120 -12.53 -2.55 -0.66
C ARG A 120 -13.58 -3.22 -1.54
N LYS A 121 -14.51 -3.98 -0.93
CA LYS A 121 -15.68 -4.48 -1.63
C LYS A 121 -16.49 -3.28 -2.10
N PRO A 122 -16.79 -3.15 -3.40
CA PRO A 122 -17.62 -2.06 -3.88
C PRO A 122 -19.01 -2.17 -3.25
N ASP A 123 -19.56 -1.02 -2.86
CA ASP A 123 -20.92 -0.95 -2.37
C ASP A 123 -21.88 -1.24 -3.55
N PRO A 124 -22.73 -2.28 -3.47
CA PRO A 124 -23.66 -2.61 -4.54
C PRO A 124 -24.63 -1.46 -4.84
N GLU A 125 -25.00 -0.63 -3.87
CA GLU A 125 -25.87 0.53 -4.11
C GLU A 125 -25.15 1.63 -4.90
N ALA A 126 -23.85 1.83 -4.66
CA ALA A 126 -23.05 2.77 -5.43
C ALA A 126 -22.88 2.34 -6.90
N LEU A 127 -22.74 1.02 -7.14
CA LEU A 127 -22.70 0.44 -8.49
C LEU A 127 -24.04 0.59 -9.22
N ALA A 128 -25.17 0.42 -8.51
CA ALA A 128 -26.52 0.61 -9.08
C ALA A 128 -26.83 2.07 -9.41
N ASN A 129 -26.21 3.02 -8.71
CA ASN A 129 -26.36 4.45 -8.96
C ASN A 129 -25.38 4.97 -10.03
N SER A 130 -24.21 4.33 -10.24
CA SER A 130 -23.24 4.74 -11.27
C SER A 130 -23.62 4.31 -12.69
N SER A 131 -24.51 3.32 -12.84
CA SER A 131 -25.02 2.84 -14.14
C SER A 131 -26.04 3.78 -14.78
N ARG A 132 -26.40 4.89 -14.12
CA ARG A 132 -27.26 5.95 -14.67
C ARG A 132 -26.52 7.10 -15.34
N VAL A 133 -25.19 7.05 -15.40
CA VAL A 133 -24.47 7.97 -16.28
C VAL A 133 -24.55 7.40 -17.68
N ASP A 134 -25.54 7.88 -18.44
CA ASP A 134 -25.54 7.73 -19.90
C ASP A 134 -24.17 8.22 -20.40
N LEU A 135 -23.29 7.29 -20.79
CA LEU A 135 -22.17 7.68 -21.62
C LEU A 135 -22.80 8.29 -22.87
N PRO A 136 -22.45 9.53 -23.26
CA PRO A 136 -22.93 10.05 -24.53
C PRO A 136 -22.49 9.05 -25.60
N CYS A 137 -23.48 8.53 -26.33
CA CYS A 137 -23.24 7.72 -27.51
C CYS A 137 -22.33 8.56 -28.41
N ILE A 138 -21.05 8.19 -28.50
CA ILE A 138 -20.16 8.81 -29.47
C ILE A 138 -20.72 8.36 -30.80
N GLU A 139 -21.45 9.25 -31.47
CA GLU A 139 -21.89 9.04 -32.84
C GLU A 139 -20.66 8.59 -33.65
N PRO A 140 -20.77 7.51 -34.44
CA PRO A 140 -19.66 7.08 -35.27
C PRO A 140 -19.34 8.25 -36.21
N SER A 141 -18.21 8.91 -35.92
CA SER A 141 -17.64 9.96 -36.78
C SER A 141 -17.65 9.43 -38.20
N VAL A 142 -18.45 10.08 -39.05
CA VAL A 142 -18.54 9.78 -40.48
C VAL A 142 -17.11 9.74 -40.99
N LYS A 143 -16.67 8.56 -41.44
CA LYS A 143 -15.33 8.37 -42.01
C LYS A 143 -15.23 9.27 -43.24
N THR A 144 -14.69 10.47 -43.07
CA THR A 144 -14.23 11.26 -44.20
C THR A 144 -13.09 10.47 -44.85
N PRO A 145 -13.20 10.07 -46.13
CA PRO A 145 -12.18 9.28 -46.77
C PRO A 145 -10.86 10.06 -46.76
N LEU A 146 -9.83 9.47 -46.14
CA LEU A 146 -8.45 9.94 -46.14
C LEU A 146 -7.84 9.80 -47.54
N HIS A 147 -8.34 10.56 -48.51
CA HIS A 147 -7.69 10.66 -49.80
C HIS A 147 -7.80 12.05 -50.41
N ARG A 148 -7.33 13.06 -49.67
CA ARG A 148 -6.74 14.26 -50.27
C ARG A 148 -6.17 15.14 -49.18
N ARG A 149 -4.84 15.12 -49.06
CA ARG A 149 -3.93 16.23 -48.70
C ARG A 149 -2.65 15.63 -48.12
N LEU A 150 -1.83 15.07 -48.99
CA LEU A 150 -0.40 14.97 -48.71
C LEU A 150 0.23 16.34 -49.00
N PRO A 151 1.07 16.89 -48.10
CA PRO A 151 1.86 18.08 -48.39
C PRO A 151 2.75 17.86 -49.62
N SER A 152 2.91 18.89 -50.44
CA SER A 152 3.65 18.92 -51.70
C SER A 152 5.17 18.63 -51.61
N VAL A 153 5.67 18.27 -50.42
CA VAL A 153 7.11 18.09 -50.14
C VAL A 153 7.58 16.64 -50.40
N ILE A 154 6.67 15.66 -50.51
CA ILE A 154 7.02 14.23 -50.76
C ILE A 154 6.78 13.83 -52.22
N ARG A 155 7.05 14.73 -53.18
CA ARG A 155 7.09 14.38 -54.62
C ARG A 155 8.49 14.36 -55.23
N ARG A 156 9.54 14.73 -54.48
CA ARG A 156 10.89 14.93 -55.06
C ARG A 156 11.90 13.80 -54.81
N TRP A 157 11.47 12.66 -54.26
CA TRP A 157 12.36 11.53 -53.93
C TRP A 157 12.12 10.25 -54.75
N ARG A 158 11.24 10.27 -55.77
CA ARG A 158 10.96 9.09 -56.62
C ARG A 158 11.57 9.15 -58.03
N ASP A 159 12.12 10.29 -58.45
CA ASP A 159 12.71 10.44 -59.80
C ASP A 159 14.23 10.23 -59.86
N ARG A 160 14.84 9.55 -58.88
CA ARG A 160 16.30 9.32 -58.85
C ARG A 160 16.72 7.86 -58.63
N GLN A 161 15.85 6.90 -58.96
CA GLN A 161 16.14 5.45 -58.94
C GLN A 161 15.78 4.77 -60.27
N GLY A 162 15.99 5.46 -61.41
CA GLY A 162 15.68 4.93 -62.73
C GLY A 162 16.68 5.31 -63.81
N ASN A 163 17.98 5.44 -63.50
CA ASN A 163 19.00 5.57 -64.55
C ASN A 163 20.28 4.79 -64.21
N SER A 164 20.20 3.47 -64.38
CA SER A 164 21.34 2.59 -64.66
C SER A 164 20.83 1.43 -65.51
N ALA A 165 20.87 1.62 -66.83
CA ALA A 165 21.02 0.58 -67.85
C ALA A 165 20.92 1.23 -69.24
N ASN A 166 22.04 1.73 -69.77
CA ASN A 166 22.66 1.23 -71.01
C ASN A 166 23.99 1.95 -71.23
#